data_AF-A0A967VG22-F1
#
_entry.id   AF-A0A967VG22-F1
#
_cell.length_a   1.000
_cell.length_b   1.000
_cell.length_c   1.000
_cell.angle_alpha   90.00
_cell.angle_beta   90.00
_cell.angle_gamma   90.00
#
_symmetry.space_group_name_H-M   'P 1'
#
loop_
_entity.id
_entity.type
_entity.pdbx_description
1 polymer ?
#
loop_
_entity_poly.entity_id
_entity_poly.type
_entity_poly.pdbx_seq_one_letter_code
_entity_poly.pdbx_strand_id
1 'polypeptide(L)' 'GIVAGAPVSDTLVREVRETFIPDLEIAYGMTETAPTVSITHADDPAEKRNFTVGRPLGGVETRVL' A
#
# COMPACT_ATOMS: atom_id res chain seq x y z
N GLY A 1 -4.59 -5.80 6.90
CA GLY A 1 -5.24 -4.50 7.19
C GLY A 1 -4.69 -3.46 6.25
N ILE A 2 -5.36 -2.32 6.02
CA ILE A 2 -4.96 -1.37 4.95
C ILE A 2 -4.71 0.03 5.52
N VAL A 3 -3.63 0.67 5.07
CA VAL A 3 -3.39 2.11 5.21
C VAL A 3 -3.35 2.77 3.83
N ALA A 4 -4.03 3.92 3.68
CA ALA A 4 -4.13 4.66 2.42
C ALA A 4 -4.43 6.14 2.66
N GLY A 5 -4.32 6.94 1.61
CA GLY A 5 -4.81 8.34 1.58
C GLY A 5 -3.83 9.39 2.09
N ALA A 6 -2.79 9.01 2.84
CA ALA A 6 -1.73 9.91 3.28
C ALA A 6 -0.36 9.21 3.30
N PRO A 7 0.75 9.95 3.16
CA PRO A 7 2.09 9.41 3.41
C PRO A 7 2.19 8.85 4.83
N VAL A 8 2.86 7.71 4.97
CA VAL A 8 3.09 7.02 6.25
C VAL A 8 4.59 6.81 6.42
N SER A 9 5.10 6.95 7.66
CA SER A 9 6.52 6.73 7.95
C SER A 9 6.85 5.23 8.07
N ASP A 10 8.06 4.84 7.69
CA ASP A 10 8.55 3.45 7.84
C ASP A 10 8.47 2.97 9.31
N THR A 11 8.84 3.84 10.25
CA THR A 11 8.77 3.54 11.69
C THR A 11 7.34 3.18 12.12
N LEU A 12 6.35 3.98 11.71
CA LEU A 12 4.95 3.72 12.06
C LEU A 12 4.44 2.42 11.43
N VAL A 13 4.77 2.18 10.16
CA VAL A 13 4.38 0.93 9.47
C VAL A 13 4.98 -0.29 10.18
N ARG A 14 6.25 -0.22 10.58
CA ARG A 14 6.92 -1.30 11.32
C ARG A 14 6.27 -1.55 12.68
N GLU A 15 6.07 -0.51 13.49
CA GLU A 15 5.44 -0.64 14.80
C GLU A 15 4.03 -1.24 14.70
N VAL A 16 3.24 -0.80 13.71
CA VAL A 16 1.89 -1.34 13.49
C VAL A 16 1.93 -2.80 13.06
N ARG A 17 2.89 -3.19 12.20
CA ARG A 17 3.04 -4.60 11.77
C ARG A 17 3.47 -5.50 12.92
N GLU A 18 4.41 -5.05 13.73
CA GLU A 18 4.93 -5.83 14.87
C GLU A 18 3.88 -5.97 15.99
N THR A 19 3.03 -4.95 16.19
CA THR A 19 2.15 -4.87 17.37
C THR A 19 0.70 -5.24 17.08
N PHE A 20 0.17 -4.91 15.90
CA PHE A 20 -1.27 -4.97 15.63
C PHE A 20 -1.64 -5.77 14.38
N ILE A 21 -0.99 -5.52 13.24
CA ILE A 21 -1.40 -6.04 11.93
C ILE A 21 -0.16 -6.48 11.11
N PRO A 22 0.34 -7.72 11.30
CA PRO A 22 1.53 -8.22 10.59
C PRO A 22 1.44 -8.10 9.06
N ASP A 23 0.23 -8.29 8.54
CA ASP A 23 -0.11 -8.18 7.11
C ASP A 23 -0.73 -6.81 6.80
N LEU A 24 -0.13 -5.74 7.33
CA LEU A 24 -0.50 -4.38 6.93
C LEU A 24 -0.05 -4.14 5.48
N GLU A 25 -1.00 -3.78 4.64
CA GLU A 25 -0.84 -3.42 3.23
C GLU A 25 -0.97 -1.91 3.07
N ILE A 26 -0.16 -1.35 2.16
CA ILE A 26 -0.18 0.06 1.79
C ILE A 26 -0.89 0.19 0.45
N ALA A 27 -1.90 1.02 0.39
CA ALA A 27 -2.71 1.27 -0.80
C ALA A 27 -2.64 2.74 -1.23
N TYR A 28 -2.81 2.96 -2.53
CA TYR A 28 -2.97 4.27 -3.13
C TYR A 28 -4.24 4.31 -3.97
N GLY A 29 -4.89 5.47 -3.96
CA GLY A 29 -6.09 5.75 -4.72
C GLY A 29 -6.59 7.16 -4.44
N MET A 30 -7.60 7.55 -5.21
CA MET A 30 -8.32 8.81 -5.05
C MET A 30 -9.82 8.51 -5.14
N THR A 31 -10.64 9.47 -4.74
CA THR A 31 -12.10 9.34 -4.82
C THR A 31 -12.56 9.11 -6.27
N GLU A 32 -11.93 9.77 -7.22
CA GLU A 32 -12.25 9.81 -8.64
C GLU A 32 -11.99 8.48 -9.36
N THR A 33 -11.17 7.60 -8.78
CA THR A 33 -10.70 6.37 -9.42
C THR A 33 -11.28 5.09 -8.82
N ALA A 34 -12.32 5.22 -7.98
CA ALA A 34 -12.71 4.22 -6.98
C ALA A 34 -11.55 3.97 -5.99
N PRO A 35 -11.81 3.94 -4.67
CA PRO A 35 -10.91 4.42 -3.62
C PRO A 35 -9.50 3.81 -3.54
N THR A 36 -9.22 2.73 -4.26
CA THR A 36 -7.90 2.12 -4.37
C THR A 36 -7.64 1.73 -5.81
N VAL A 37 -6.47 2.10 -6.33
CA VAL A 37 -6.00 1.76 -7.69
C VAL A 37 -4.76 0.86 -7.65
N SER A 38 -3.97 0.92 -6.58
CA SER A 38 -2.83 0.04 -6.36
C SER A 38 -2.68 -0.35 -4.90
N ILE A 39 -2.12 -1.54 -4.64
CA ILE A 39 -1.90 -2.05 -3.27
C ILE A 39 -0.67 -2.98 -3.21
N THR A 40 0.06 -2.95 -2.09
CA THR A 40 1.09 -3.95 -1.76
C THR A 40 0.45 -5.24 -1.24
N HIS A 41 1.11 -6.39 -1.40
CA HIS A 41 0.65 -7.66 -0.84
C HIS A 41 1.54 -8.17 0.29
N ALA A 42 0.99 -9.04 1.15
CA ALA A 42 1.72 -9.66 2.25
C ALA A 42 2.98 -10.43 1.80
N ASP A 43 2.92 -11.03 0.61
CA ASP A 43 4.01 -11.83 0.02
C ASP A 43 5.02 -11.00 -0.78
N ASP A 44 4.82 -9.67 -0.89
CA ASP A 44 5.80 -8.81 -1.56
C ASP A 44 7.13 -8.78 -0.76
N PRO A 45 8.27 -8.62 -1.44
CA PRO A 45 9.55 -8.38 -0.75
C PRO A 45 9.44 -7.20 0.22
N ALA A 46 10.10 -7.31 1.38
CA ALA A 46 10.01 -6.33 2.47
C ALA A 46 10.21 -4.87 1.99
N GLU A 47 11.20 -4.64 1.13
CA GLU A 47 11.47 -3.32 0.55
C GLU A 47 10.27 -2.76 -0.24
N LYS A 48 9.61 -3.61 -1.04
CA LYS A 48 8.40 -3.22 -1.79
C LYS A 48 7.22 -2.97 -0.86
N ARG A 49 7.06 -3.79 0.19
CA ARG A 49 6.03 -3.61 1.23
C ARG A 49 6.19 -2.34 2.06
N ASN A 50 7.41 -1.81 2.18
CA ASN A 50 7.70 -0.64 3.01
C ASN A 50 7.70 0.66 2.23
N PHE A 51 8.19 0.63 0.99
CA PHE A 51 8.54 1.85 0.26
C PHE A 51 7.76 2.05 -1.04
N THR A 52 6.69 1.29 -1.25
CA THR A 52 5.83 1.43 -2.43
C THR A 52 4.35 1.35 -2.07
N VAL A 53 3.52 1.75 -3.04
CA VAL A 53 2.05 1.58 -3.00
C VAL A 53 1.61 0.32 -3.75
N GLY A 54 2.56 -0.58 -4.02
CA GLY A 54 2.39 -1.86 -4.69
C GLY A 54 2.07 -1.75 -6.18
N ARG A 55 1.17 -2.63 -6.65
CA ARG A 55 0.88 -2.81 -8.08
C ARG A 55 -0.57 -2.44 -8.39
N PRO A 56 -0.89 -2.04 -9.63
CA PRO A 56 -2.26 -1.76 -10.03
C PRO A 56 -3.20 -2.96 -9.77
N LEU A 57 -4.43 -2.68 -9.34
CA LEU A 57 -5.46 -3.69 -9.21
C LEU A 57 -5.83 -4.28 -10.58
N GLY A 58 -6.46 -5.46 -10.59
CA GLY A 58 -6.97 -6.07 -11.81
C GLY A 58 -7.92 -5.12 -12.55
N GLY A 59 -7.64 -4.86 -13.83
CA GLY A 59 -8.41 -3.93 -14.66
C GLY A 59 -8.01 -2.45 -14.55
N VAL A 60 -7.01 -2.12 -13.72
CA VAL A 60 -6.44 -0.78 -13.62
C VAL A 60 -5.16 -0.68 -14.47
N GLU A 61 -5.08 0.35 -15.31
CA GLU A 61 -3.85 0.73 -16.01
C GLU A 61 -3.21 1.95 -15.32
N THR A 62 -1.89 1.95 -15.19
CA THR A 62 -1.14 3.07 -14.60
C THR A 62 0.05 3.40 -15.46
N ARG A 63 0.28 4.70 -15.70
CA ARG A 63 1.38 5.20 -16.53
C ARG A 63 2.02 6.43 -15.87
N VAL A 64 3.35 6.46 -15.86
CA VAL A 64 4.15 7.65 -15.53
C VAL A 64 4.54 8.31 -16.85
N LEU A 65 4.34 9.63 -16.96
CA LEU A 65 4.60 10.43 -18.17
C LEU A 65 5.88 11.24 -18.05
#